data_AF-A0A0D7W220-F1
#
_entry.id   AF-A0A0D7W220-F1
#
_cell.length_a   1.000
_cell.length_b   1.000
_cell.length_c   1.000
_cell.angle_alpha   90.00
_cell.angle_beta   90.00
_cell.angle_gamma   90.00
#
_symmetry.space_group_name_H-M   'P 1'
#
loop_
_entity.id
_entity.type
_entity.pdbx_description
1 polymer ?
#
loop_
_entity_poly.entity_id
_entity_poly.type
_entity_poly.pdbx_seq_one_letter_code
_entity_poly.pdbx_strand_id
1 'polypeptide(L)'
;MLSLQAFAQDFSISATAGYVHLNSIFKVDGEDYDLDFKNSGFFVGAQSEIDLTETIAIQPELLIAISGDYKTLYFGTLGAFEVAENFSLLAGPAINYLLEEVATNYSKLGVFGVFGAKYNITENISAQAKYGIQLNNFYTGSADISSKVNYLLVGAAYKFL
;
A
#
# COMPACT_ATOMS: atom_id res chain seq x y z
N MET A 1 0.84 10.34 -36.15
CA MET A 1 1.71 10.80 -35.06
C MET A 1 0.81 11.37 -33.98
N LEU A 2 0.55 10.61 -32.91
CA LEU A 2 -0.14 11.16 -31.74
C LEU A 2 0.88 12.05 -31.03
N SER A 3 0.68 13.37 -31.08
CA SER A 3 1.37 14.28 -30.18
C SER A 3 0.79 14.05 -28.78
N LEU A 4 1.58 13.49 -27.85
CA LEU A 4 1.35 13.74 -26.43
C LEU A 4 1.51 15.25 -26.24
N GLN A 5 0.40 15.97 -26.09
CA GLN A 5 0.43 17.27 -25.44
C GLN A 5 0.74 17.00 -23.97
N ALA A 6 2.02 17.14 -23.62
CA ALA A 6 2.46 17.17 -22.24
C ALA A 6 1.83 18.41 -21.59
N PHE A 7 0.76 18.20 -20.83
CA PHE A 7 0.40 19.14 -19.77
C PHE A 7 1.60 19.20 -18.82
N ALA A 8 2.00 20.41 -18.43
CA ALA A 8 3.10 20.68 -17.50
C ALA A 8 2.74 20.18 -16.09
N GLN A 9 2.59 18.87 -15.94
CA GLN A 9 2.38 18.20 -14.66
C GLN A 9 3.75 18.07 -14.02
N ASP A 10 3.90 18.72 -12.87
CA ASP A 10 5.09 18.54 -12.05
C ASP A 10 5.15 17.07 -11.61
N PHE A 11 6.29 16.44 -11.86
CA PHE A 11 6.51 15.03 -11.65
C PHE A 11 7.70 14.86 -10.72
N SER A 12 7.53 14.03 -9.69
CA SER A 12 8.61 13.70 -8.77
C SER A 12 8.78 12.21 -8.57
N ILE A 13 10.00 11.80 -8.21
CA ILE A 13 10.32 10.42 -7.83
C ILE A 13 10.94 10.42 -6.43
N SER A 14 10.42 9.51 -5.60
CA SER A 14 10.88 9.30 -4.24
C SER A 14 11.23 7.85 -3.97
N ALA A 15 12.27 7.63 -3.17
CA ALA A 15 12.53 6.36 -2.52
C ALA A 15 11.81 6.36 -1.17
N THR A 16 11.20 5.25 -0.78
CA THR A 16 10.50 5.12 0.50
C THR A 16 10.90 3.87 1.24
N ALA A 17 10.94 3.95 2.56
CA ALA A 17 11.18 2.81 3.44
C ALA A 17 10.47 3.01 4.77
N GLY A 18 10.18 1.91 5.47
CA GLY A 18 9.50 1.99 6.75
C GLY A 18 9.14 0.63 7.33
N TYR A 19 8.20 0.67 8.26
CA TYR A 19 7.66 -0.48 8.97
C TYR A 19 6.31 -0.89 8.37
N VAL A 20 6.07 -2.19 8.33
CA VAL A 20 4.77 -2.78 7.99
C VAL A 20 4.26 -3.58 9.18
N HIS A 21 2.99 -3.41 9.48
CA HIS A 21 2.22 -4.28 10.36
C HIS A 21 1.08 -4.91 9.57
N LEU A 22 0.81 -6.19 9.81
CA LEU A 22 -0.20 -7.00 9.17
C LEU A 22 -1.24 -7.35 10.23
N ASN A 23 -2.52 -7.28 9.89
CA ASN A 23 -3.59 -7.69 10.78
C ASN A 23 -4.38 -8.79 10.07
N SER A 24 -4.16 -10.03 10.51
CA SER A 24 -4.83 -11.22 9.96
C SER A 24 -6.23 -11.32 10.54
N ILE A 25 -7.22 -11.45 9.66
CA ILE A 25 -8.63 -11.65 9.99
C ILE A 25 -9.00 -13.03 9.46
N PHE A 26 -9.18 -13.97 10.37
CA PHE A 26 -9.59 -15.33 10.05
C PHE A 26 -11.00 -15.58 10.57
N LYS A 27 -11.89 -16.00 9.68
CA LYS A 27 -13.28 -16.34 10.01
C LYS A 27 -13.61 -17.74 9.52
N VAL A 28 -14.27 -18.53 10.37
CA VAL A 28 -14.85 -19.84 10.03
C VAL A 28 -16.33 -19.78 10.38
N ASP A 29 -17.20 -20.09 9.43
CA ASP A 29 -18.67 -20.03 9.61
C ASP A 29 -19.16 -18.66 10.17
N GLY A 30 -18.45 -17.58 9.81
CA GLY A 30 -18.74 -16.22 10.26
C GLY A 30 -18.20 -15.83 11.64
N GLU A 31 -17.65 -16.77 12.41
CA GLU A 31 -17.03 -16.50 13.70
C GLU A 31 -15.56 -16.12 13.56
N ASP A 32 -15.11 -15.11 14.32
CA ASP A 32 -13.73 -14.62 14.32
C ASP A 32 -12.83 -15.54 15.18
N TYR A 33 -11.70 -15.96 14.61
CA TYR A 33 -10.67 -16.72 15.32
C TYR A 33 -9.38 -15.93 15.35
N ASP A 34 -8.80 -15.79 16.54
CA ASP A 34 -7.50 -15.15 16.70
C ASP A 34 -6.38 -16.15 16.39
N LEU A 35 -5.54 -15.79 15.44
CA LEU A 35 -4.38 -16.58 15.06
C LEU A 35 -3.14 -15.73 15.31
N ASP A 36 -2.35 -16.12 16.31
CA ASP A 36 -1.08 -15.48 16.70
C ASP A 36 -0.01 -15.66 15.61
N PHE A 37 -0.09 -14.85 14.55
CA PHE A 37 0.94 -14.77 13.51
C PHE A 37 1.90 -13.61 13.79
N LYS A 38 3.20 -13.83 13.53
CA LYS A 38 4.17 -12.73 13.53
C LYS A 38 3.84 -11.78 12.38
N ASN A 39 3.31 -10.63 12.77
CA ASN A 39 2.50 -9.79 11.92
C ASN A 39 3.22 -8.48 11.56
N SER A 40 4.56 -8.46 11.51
CA SER A 40 5.25 -7.21 11.22
C SER A 40 6.63 -7.38 10.60
N GLY A 41 7.08 -6.30 9.98
CA GLY A 41 8.31 -6.27 9.19
C GLY A 41 8.70 -4.88 8.72
N PHE A 42 9.54 -4.84 7.68
CA PHE A 42 10.00 -3.60 7.07
C PHE A 42 9.73 -3.62 5.57
N PHE A 43 9.58 -2.44 4.97
CA PHE A 43 9.45 -2.27 3.53
C PHE A 43 10.44 -1.26 2.99
N VAL A 44 10.73 -1.39 1.69
CA VAL A 44 11.45 -0.43 0.87
C VAL A 44 10.81 -0.40 -0.51
N GLY A 45 10.85 0.74 -1.19
CA GLY A 45 10.30 0.87 -2.52
C GLY A 45 10.50 2.24 -3.13
N ALA A 46 9.78 2.46 -4.22
CA ALA A 46 9.74 3.72 -4.93
C ALA A 46 8.29 4.16 -5.11
N GLN A 47 8.10 5.47 -5.13
CA GLN A 47 6.84 6.10 -5.48
C GLN A 47 7.11 7.31 -6.36
N SER A 48 6.20 7.62 -7.25
CA SER A 48 6.22 8.89 -7.99
C SER A 48 5.04 9.74 -7.58
N GLU A 49 5.10 11.03 -7.81
CA GLU A 49 3.98 11.95 -7.65
C GLU A 49 3.78 12.69 -8.97
N ILE A 50 2.54 12.75 -9.44
CA ILE A 50 2.15 13.44 -10.67
C ILE A 50 1.06 14.44 -10.29
N ASP A 51 1.39 15.72 -10.32
CA ASP A 51 0.45 16.78 -9.94
C ASP A 51 -0.60 16.96 -11.04
N LEU A 52 -1.87 16.79 -10.68
CA LEU A 52 -3.01 17.00 -11.59
C LEU A 52 -3.56 18.42 -11.47
N THR A 53 -3.52 18.97 -10.26
CA THR A 53 -3.90 20.34 -9.89
C THR A 53 -2.97 20.83 -8.78
N GLU A 54 -3.14 22.06 -8.32
CA GLU A 54 -2.41 22.62 -7.16
C GLU A 54 -2.65 21.85 -5.84
N THR A 55 -3.71 21.05 -5.74
CA THR A 55 -4.09 20.36 -4.50
C THR A 55 -4.34 18.86 -4.67
N ILE A 56 -4.24 18.34 -5.89
CA ILE A 56 -4.50 16.94 -6.21
C ILE A 56 -3.34 16.38 -7.02
N ALA A 57 -2.78 15.29 -6.54
CA ALA A 57 -1.77 14.51 -7.24
C ALA A 57 -2.15 13.03 -7.30
N ILE A 58 -1.54 12.29 -8.22
CA ILE A 58 -1.55 10.83 -8.23
C ILE A 58 -0.18 10.31 -7.81
N GLN A 59 -0.18 9.34 -6.91
CA GLN A 59 0.99 8.68 -6.34
C GLN A 59 0.99 7.17 -6.68
N PRO A 60 1.56 6.75 -7.82
CA PRO A 60 1.89 5.36 -8.07
C PRO A 60 3.03 4.90 -7.15
N GLU A 61 2.96 3.68 -6.66
CA GLU A 61 3.96 3.11 -5.77
C GLU A 61 4.21 1.63 -6.02
N LEU A 62 5.48 1.22 -5.83
CA LEU A 62 5.93 -0.16 -5.89
C LEU A 62 6.86 -0.42 -4.68
N LEU A 63 6.44 -1.32 -3.80
CA LEU A 63 7.12 -1.62 -2.54
C LEU A 63 7.40 -3.11 -2.43
N ILE A 64 8.51 -3.47 -1.81
CA ILE A 64 8.78 -4.82 -1.31
C ILE A 64 8.81 -4.75 0.21
N ALA A 65 8.02 -5.59 0.87
CA ALA A 65 8.06 -5.75 2.32
C ALA A 65 8.55 -7.14 2.70
N ILE A 66 9.24 -7.24 3.84
CA ILE A 66 9.72 -8.46 4.46
C ILE A 66 9.14 -8.52 5.86
N SER A 67 8.24 -9.47 6.12
CA SER A 67 7.51 -9.65 7.40
C SER A 67 7.62 -11.10 7.86
N GLY A 68 8.45 -11.35 8.87
CA GLY A 68 8.82 -12.72 9.25
C GLY A 68 9.49 -13.44 8.08
N ASP A 69 8.92 -14.59 7.69
CA ASP A 69 9.41 -15.41 6.58
C ASP A 69 8.78 -15.03 5.21
N TYR A 70 7.87 -14.05 5.19
CA TYR A 70 7.15 -13.65 3.99
C TYR A 70 7.75 -12.37 3.37
N LYS A 71 7.84 -12.37 2.05
CA LYS A 71 8.12 -11.23 1.20
C LYS A 71 6.90 -10.94 0.34
N THR A 72 6.53 -9.68 0.29
CA THR A 72 5.32 -9.26 -0.40
C THR A 72 5.62 -8.06 -1.27
N LEU A 73 5.25 -8.16 -2.55
CA LEU A 73 5.27 -7.05 -3.47
C LEU A 73 3.95 -6.28 -3.33
N TYR A 74 4.01 -4.97 -3.14
CA TYR A 74 2.84 -4.09 -3.13
C TYR A 74 2.92 -3.16 -4.32
N PHE A 75 1.81 -2.99 -5.01
CA PHE A 75 1.66 -2.02 -6.07
C PHE A 75 0.35 -1.25 -5.86
N GLY A 76 0.41 0.08 -5.90
CA GLY A 76 -0.76 0.92 -5.67
C GLY A 76 -0.72 2.18 -6.51
N THR A 77 -1.89 2.76 -6.74
CA THR A 77 -2.02 4.09 -7.34
C THR A 77 -2.97 4.89 -6.46
N LEU A 78 -2.41 5.77 -5.64
CA LEU A 78 -3.17 6.55 -4.66
C LEU A 78 -3.40 7.96 -5.17
N GLY A 79 -4.58 8.53 -4.98
CA GLY A 79 -4.75 9.98 -5.04
C GLY A 79 -4.20 10.60 -3.76
N ALA A 80 -3.47 11.71 -3.90
CA ALA A 80 -3.02 12.56 -2.81
C ALA A 80 -3.78 13.88 -2.87
N PHE A 81 -4.52 14.20 -1.82
CA PHE A 81 -5.36 15.38 -1.70
C PHE A 81 -4.79 16.29 -0.62
N GLU A 82 -4.25 17.44 -0.99
CA GLU A 82 -3.78 18.43 -0.03
C GLU A 82 -4.98 19.05 0.71
N VAL A 83 -4.99 18.90 2.04
CA VAL A 83 -6.08 19.42 2.90
C VAL A 83 -5.59 20.48 3.88
N ALA A 84 -4.28 20.61 4.04
CA ALA A 84 -3.60 21.68 4.75
C ALA A 84 -2.16 21.79 4.25
N GLU A 85 -1.49 22.90 4.56
CA GLU A 85 -0.09 23.11 4.20
C GLU A 85 0.77 21.90 4.63
N ASN A 86 1.51 21.33 3.68
CA ASN A 86 2.36 20.16 3.85
C ASN A 86 1.65 18.87 4.26
N PHE A 87 0.32 18.82 4.29
CA PHE A 87 -0.45 17.65 4.73
C PHE A 87 -1.47 17.20 3.68
N SER A 88 -1.32 15.96 3.24
CA SER A 88 -2.18 15.34 2.24
C SER A 88 -2.86 14.09 2.79
N LEU A 89 -4.12 13.89 2.43
CA LEU A 89 -4.80 12.60 2.57
C LEU A 89 -4.49 11.73 1.34
N LEU A 90 -4.24 10.45 1.58
CA LEU A 90 -4.00 9.46 0.54
C LEU A 90 -5.21 8.52 0.44
N ALA A 91 -5.65 8.19 -0.78
CA ALA A 91 -6.66 7.16 -0.98
C ALA A 91 -6.58 6.54 -2.37
N GLY A 92 -6.77 5.22 -2.49
CA GLY A 92 -6.82 4.57 -3.79
C GLY A 92 -6.78 3.05 -3.75
N PRO A 93 -6.85 2.40 -4.92
CA PRO A 93 -6.67 0.96 -5.03
C PRO A 93 -5.20 0.56 -4.86
N ALA A 94 -5.00 -0.62 -4.28
CA ALA A 94 -3.71 -1.29 -4.32
C ALA A 94 -3.90 -2.80 -4.47
N ILE A 95 -2.83 -3.46 -4.89
CA ILE A 95 -2.71 -4.91 -4.90
C ILE A 95 -1.45 -5.31 -4.16
N ASN A 96 -1.42 -6.53 -3.65
CA ASN A 96 -0.20 -7.15 -3.19
C ASN A 96 -0.06 -8.57 -3.74
N TYR A 97 1.17 -9.06 -3.79
CA TYR A 97 1.47 -10.42 -4.21
C TYR A 97 2.50 -11.02 -3.25
N LEU A 98 2.11 -12.08 -2.55
CA LEU A 98 3.04 -12.87 -1.74
C LEU A 98 4.00 -13.63 -2.67
N LEU A 99 5.30 -13.48 -2.46
CA LEU A 99 6.32 -14.11 -3.30
C LEU A 99 6.55 -15.57 -2.90
N GLU A 100 6.34 -15.89 -1.63
CA GLU A 100 6.44 -17.24 -1.07
C GLU A 100 5.15 -18.04 -1.30
N GLU A 101 5.26 -19.34 -1.13
CA GLU A 101 4.09 -20.22 -1.04
C GLU A 101 3.52 -20.19 0.39
N VAL A 102 2.20 -20.11 0.50
CA VAL A 102 1.50 -20.08 1.80
C VAL A 102 0.99 -21.47 2.15
N ALA A 103 0.03 -21.97 1.38
CA ALA A 103 -0.55 -23.30 1.52
C ALA A 103 -1.35 -23.66 0.25
N THR A 104 -1.72 -24.94 0.11
CA THR A 104 -2.68 -25.38 -0.90
C THR A 104 -4.04 -24.71 -0.66
N ASN A 105 -4.72 -24.26 -1.71
CA ASN A 105 -6.00 -23.53 -1.67
C ASN A 105 -5.93 -22.10 -1.06
N TYR A 106 -4.77 -21.46 -1.12
CA TYR A 106 -4.60 -20.05 -0.79
C TYR A 106 -4.09 -19.27 -2.01
N SER A 107 -4.77 -18.17 -2.34
CA SER A 107 -4.32 -17.17 -3.29
C SER A 107 -3.15 -16.39 -2.72
N LYS A 108 -2.23 -15.96 -3.59
CA LYS A 108 -1.11 -15.07 -3.26
C LYS A 108 -1.43 -13.60 -3.54
N LEU A 109 -2.47 -13.32 -4.32
CA LEU A 109 -2.86 -11.98 -4.74
C LEU A 109 -3.89 -11.40 -3.78
N GLY A 110 -3.58 -10.25 -3.18
CA GLY A 110 -4.52 -9.43 -2.43
C GLY A 110 -4.94 -8.19 -3.21
N VAL A 111 -6.18 -7.77 -3.05
CA VAL A 111 -6.77 -6.55 -3.62
C VAL A 111 -7.24 -5.67 -2.47
N PHE A 112 -6.89 -4.39 -2.49
CA PHE A 112 -7.04 -3.49 -1.35
C PHE A 112 -7.68 -2.17 -1.73
N GLY A 113 -8.50 -1.66 -0.82
CA GLY A 113 -8.73 -0.23 -0.70
C GLY A 113 -7.75 0.34 0.31
N VAL A 114 -7.03 1.39 -0.05
CA VAL A 114 -6.02 2.03 0.79
C VAL A 114 -6.45 3.44 1.11
N PHE A 115 -6.25 3.85 2.35
CA PHE A 115 -6.31 5.26 2.76
C PHE A 115 -5.16 5.57 3.71
N GLY A 116 -4.80 6.84 3.83
CA GLY A 116 -3.66 7.25 4.63
C GLY A 116 -3.45 8.75 4.68
N ALA A 117 -2.30 9.13 5.19
CA ALA A 117 -1.85 10.51 5.23
C ALA A 117 -0.36 10.61 4.89
N LYS A 118 0.01 11.74 4.31
CA LYS A 118 1.38 12.17 4.01
C LYS A 118 1.61 13.52 4.66
N TYR A 119 2.76 13.70 5.30
CA TYR A 119 3.21 14.97 5.84
C TYR A 119 4.60 15.29 5.28
N ASN A 120 4.73 16.39 4.53
CA ASN A 120 6.00 16.88 4.01
C ASN A 120 6.75 17.60 5.13
N ILE A 121 7.84 16.98 5.60
CA ILE A 121 8.69 17.52 6.66
C ILE A 121 9.61 18.61 6.09
N THR A 122 10.13 18.34 4.89
CA THR A 122 10.91 19.29 4.08
C THR A 122 10.49 19.14 2.62
N GLU A 123 11.07 19.94 1.73
CA GLU A 123 10.85 19.81 0.27
C GLU A 123 11.23 18.42 -0.28
N ASN A 124 12.15 17.71 0.38
CA ASN A 124 12.63 16.40 -0.04
C ASN A 124 12.18 15.24 0.86
N ILE A 125 11.79 15.50 2.12
CA ILE A 125 11.50 14.43 3.08
C ILE A 125 10.03 14.50 3.47
N SER A 126 9.34 13.37 3.37
CA SER A 126 7.98 13.21 3.88
C SER A 126 7.85 11.99 4.79
N ALA A 127 6.90 12.06 5.73
CA ALA A 127 6.44 10.91 6.50
C ALA A 127 5.07 10.48 5.97
N GLN A 128 4.82 9.18 5.97
CA GLN A 128 3.56 8.61 5.48
C GLN A 128 3.06 7.46 6.35
N ALA A 129 1.74 7.41 6.53
CA ALA A 129 1.04 6.32 7.16
C ALA A 129 -0.12 5.88 6.26
N LYS A 130 -0.19 4.59 5.92
CA LYS A 130 -1.21 4.05 5.00
C LYS A 130 -1.80 2.77 5.57
N TYR A 131 -3.13 2.70 5.63
CA TYR A 131 -3.87 1.50 6.02
C TYR A 131 -4.57 0.88 4.82
N GLY A 132 -4.31 -0.40 4.57
CA GLY A 132 -4.90 -1.17 3.48
C GLY A 132 -5.92 -2.16 4.02
N ILE A 133 -7.15 -2.09 3.50
CA ILE A 133 -8.23 -3.04 3.79
C ILE A 133 -8.34 -4.03 2.63
N GLN A 134 -8.20 -5.32 2.92
CA GLN A 134 -8.31 -6.35 1.89
C GLN A 134 -9.77 -6.60 1.49
N LEU A 135 -10.04 -6.47 0.20
CA LEU A 135 -11.36 -6.61 -0.39
C LEU A 135 -11.64 -8.06 -0.80
N ASN A 136 -10.67 -8.73 -1.41
CA ASN A 136 -10.76 -10.15 -1.77
C ASN A 136 -10.41 -11.10 -0.61
N ASN A 137 -10.66 -12.40 -0.80
CA ASN A 137 -10.32 -13.46 0.16
C ASN A 137 -9.07 -14.20 -0.32
N PHE A 138 -8.16 -14.55 0.59
CA PHE A 138 -7.03 -15.43 0.26
C PHE A 138 -7.45 -16.90 0.20
N TYR A 139 -8.40 -17.35 1.01
CA TYR A 139 -8.86 -18.73 0.92
C TYR A 139 -9.64 -18.95 -0.39
N THR A 140 -9.28 -19.98 -1.14
CA THR A 140 -9.91 -20.32 -2.43
C THR A 140 -10.58 -21.70 -2.43
N GLY A 141 -10.71 -22.35 -1.26
CA GLY A 141 -11.39 -23.63 -1.14
C GLY A 141 -12.92 -23.48 -1.09
N SER A 142 -13.62 -24.61 -0.97
CA SER A 142 -15.08 -24.66 -0.98
C SER A 142 -15.75 -24.49 0.39
N ALA A 143 -14.97 -24.41 1.47
CA ALA A 143 -15.49 -24.16 2.81
C ALA A 143 -15.82 -22.67 3.02
N ASP A 144 -16.71 -22.35 3.96
CA ASP A 144 -17.04 -20.97 4.33
C ASP A 144 -15.97 -20.40 5.27
N ILE A 145 -14.79 -20.12 4.69
CA ILE A 145 -13.63 -19.59 5.39
C ILE A 145 -13.26 -18.23 4.78
N SER A 146 -13.15 -17.21 5.62
CA SER A 146 -12.58 -15.91 5.26
C SER A 146 -11.18 -15.79 5.82
N SER A 147 -10.19 -15.63 4.96
CA SER A 147 -8.81 -15.31 5.33
C SER A 147 -8.40 -14.02 4.64
N LYS A 148 -8.34 -12.94 5.41
CA LYS A 148 -7.94 -11.61 4.96
C LYS A 148 -6.78 -11.11 5.79
N VAL A 149 -5.98 -10.23 5.22
CA VAL A 149 -4.87 -9.57 5.90
C VAL A 149 -4.93 -8.09 5.56
N ASN A 150 -5.28 -7.27 6.53
CA ASN A 150 -5.12 -5.82 6.40
C ASN A 150 -3.66 -5.45 6.71
N TYR A 151 -3.23 -4.26 6.30
CA TYR A 151 -1.89 -3.78 6.64
C TYR A 151 -1.89 -2.33 7.07
N LEU A 152 -0.92 -1.98 7.90
CA LEU A 152 -0.52 -0.62 8.22
C LEU A 152 0.95 -0.44 7.79
N LEU A 153 1.19 0.50 6.89
CA LEU A 153 2.52 0.95 6.50
C LEU A 153 2.79 2.29 7.18
N VAL A 154 3.93 2.42 7.85
CA VAL A 154 4.42 3.69 8.40
C VAL A 154 5.87 3.86 7.96
N GLY A 155 6.19 4.96 7.29
CA GLY A 155 7.52 5.16 6.76
C GLY A 155 7.83 6.60 6.39
N ALA A 156 9.01 6.78 5.82
CA ALA A 156 9.46 8.04 5.25
C ALA A 156 9.74 7.88 3.76
N ALA A 157 9.69 8.98 3.03
CA ALA A 157 10.10 9.06 1.64
C ALA A 157 11.08 10.20 1.42
N TYR A 158 12.06 9.98 0.54
CA TYR A 158 13.03 10.97 0.10
C TYR A 158 12.86 11.22 -1.39
N LYS A 159 12.42 12.43 -1.76
CA LYS A 159 12.28 12.94 -3.12
C LYS A 159 13.64 13.37 -3.66
N PHE A 160 14.06 12.75 -4.76
CA PHE A 160 15.36 13.00 -5.39
C PHE A 160 15.27 13.48 -6.83
N LEU A 161 14.08 13.40 -7.44
CA LEU A 161 13.73 14.04 -8.70
C LEU A 161 12.43 14.80 -8.48
#